data_AF-A0AA40LPI9-F1
#
_entry.id   AF-A0AA40LPI9-F1
#
_cell.length_a   1.000
_cell.length_b   1.000
_cell.length_c   1.000
_cell.angle_alpha   90.00
_cell.angle_beta   90.00
_cell.angle_gamma   90.00
#
_symmetry.space_group_name_H-M   'P 1'
#
loop_
_entity.id
_entity.type
_entity.pdbx_description
1 polymer ?
#
loop_
_entity_poly.entity_id
_entity_poly.type
_entity_poly.pdbx_seq_one_letter_code
_entity_poly.pdbx_strand_id
1 'polypeptide(L)'
;MVDLLETIFQTQKPTWADCKQLLCTFFNTEERMRVVTEARKWLQTQGPAGILDTDRWAREAFPDEEPDWTPNSEDGRARLERYQLAFLQGVRAGAKKPTNMAKISEVFQKPDESPAAFYETLCEAYRIYTPFNPEDPENQTMINAAFVGQAQPYIRRKLKKLEGFSG
;
A
#
# COMPACT_ATOMS: atom_id res chain seq x y z
N MET A 1 7.65 -2.32 6.79
CA MET A 1 6.70 -3.41 7.16
C MET A 1 6.87 -4.60 6.23
N VAL A 2 6.89 -4.41 4.90
CA VAL A 2 7.17 -5.47 3.92
C VAL A 2 8.50 -6.17 4.20
N ASP A 3 9.58 -5.43 4.44
CA ASP A 3 10.93 -5.99 4.67
C ASP A 3 11.01 -6.89 5.93
N LEU A 4 10.23 -6.56 6.97
CA LEU A 4 10.13 -7.36 8.18
C LEU A 4 9.46 -8.71 7.88
N LEU A 5 8.35 -8.69 7.14
CA LEU A 5 7.62 -9.90 6.76
C LEU A 5 8.46 -10.77 5.81
N GLU A 6 9.20 -10.17 4.87
CA GLU A 6 10.14 -10.90 4.01
C GLU A 6 11.23 -11.61 4.84
N THR A 7 11.79 -10.94 5.84
CA THR A 7 12.79 -11.53 6.75
C THR A 7 12.21 -12.70 7.56
N ILE A 8 10.98 -12.55 8.07
CA ILE A 8 10.29 -13.62 8.81
C ILE A 8 10.05 -14.83 7.88
N PHE A 9 9.62 -14.59 6.65
CA PHE A 9 9.32 -15.67 5.70
C PHE A 9 10.58 -16.45 5.31
N GLN A 10 11.71 -15.76 5.15
CA GLN A 10 13.00 -16.38 4.84
C GLN A 10 13.54 -17.22 6.01
N THR A 11 13.41 -16.73 7.25
CA THR A 11 14.03 -17.38 8.42
C THR A 11 13.16 -18.44 9.07
N GLN A 12 11.86 -18.23 9.13
CA GLN A 12 10.94 -19.09 9.88
C GLN A 12 10.10 -20.03 9.01
N LYS A 13 10.02 -19.78 7.69
CA LYS A 13 9.17 -20.53 6.74
C LYS A 13 7.75 -20.78 7.28
N PRO A 14 6.99 -19.70 7.54
CA PRO A 14 5.72 -19.73 8.25
C PRO A 14 4.69 -20.65 7.57
N THR A 15 3.93 -21.40 8.35
CA THR A 15 2.78 -22.17 7.85
C THR A 15 1.63 -21.25 7.40
N TRP A 16 0.57 -21.83 6.83
CA TRP A 16 -0.64 -21.07 6.51
C TRP A 16 -1.21 -20.37 7.76
N ALA A 17 -1.24 -21.08 8.90
CA ALA A 17 -1.74 -20.52 10.17
C ALA A 17 -0.89 -19.35 10.66
N ASP A 18 0.44 -19.47 10.58
CA ASP A 18 1.36 -18.38 10.92
C ASP A 18 1.11 -17.15 10.03
N CYS A 19 0.92 -17.35 8.72
CA CYS A 19 0.62 -16.26 7.79
C CYS A 19 -0.69 -15.56 8.13
N LYS A 20 -1.74 -16.30 8.51
CA LYS A 20 -3.02 -15.74 8.96
C LYS A 20 -2.85 -14.95 10.26
N GLN A 21 -2.06 -15.46 11.20
CA GLN A 21 -1.75 -14.74 12.44
C GLN A 21 -1.00 -13.44 12.15
N LEU A 22 0.04 -13.47 11.31
CA LEU A 22 0.77 -12.27 10.87
C LEU A 22 -0.18 -11.26 10.22
N LEU A 23 -1.08 -11.72 9.34
CA LEU A 23 -2.10 -10.87 8.71
C LEU A 23 -3.02 -10.21 9.75
N CYS A 24 -3.41 -10.96 10.77
CA CYS A 24 -4.27 -10.47 11.84
C CYS A 24 -3.56 -9.55 12.84
N THR A 25 -2.27 -9.76 13.09
CA THR A 25 -1.49 -8.96 14.05
C THR A 25 -1.05 -7.62 13.44
N PHE A 26 -0.63 -7.62 12.17
CA PHE A 26 0.02 -6.45 11.56
C PHE A 26 -0.93 -5.53 10.77
N PHE A 27 -2.11 -6.01 10.38
CA PHE A 27 -3.02 -5.27 9.49
C PHE A 27 -4.42 -5.15 10.09
N ASN A 28 -5.09 -4.03 9.82
CA ASN A 28 -6.51 -3.86 10.11
C ASN A 28 -7.40 -4.55 9.06
N THR A 29 -8.70 -4.68 9.31
CA THR A 29 -9.63 -5.41 8.43
C THR A 29 -9.59 -4.95 6.96
N GLU A 30 -9.53 -3.65 6.68
CA GLU A 30 -9.47 -3.14 5.30
C GLU A 30 -8.15 -3.50 4.62
N GLU A 31 -7.03 -3.35 5.33
CA GLU A 31 -5.72 -3.73 4.82
C GLU A 31 -5.66 -5.22 4.53
N ARG A 32 -6.22 -6.07 5.40
CA ARG A 32 -6.28 -7.53 5.17
C ARG A 32 -7.06 -7.85 3.89
N MET A 33 -8.20 -7.20 3.68
CA MET A 33 -8.98 -7.38 2.45
C MET A 33 -8.19 -6.97 1.21
N ARG A 34 -7.44 -5.86 1.29
CA ARG A 34 -6.56 -5.41 0.19
C ARG A 34 -5.45 -6.43 -0.08
N VAL A 35 -4.77 -6.90 0.95
CA VAL A 35 -3.70 -7.91 0.82
C VAL A 35 -4.23 -9.18 0.15
N VAL A 36 -5.36 -9.70 0.59
CA VAL A 36 -6.00 -10.90 0.00
C VAL A 36 -6.38 -10.65 -1.46
N THR A 37 -6.96 -9.49 -1.76
CA THR A 37 -7.38 -9.12 -3.12
C THR A 37 -6.18 -9.04 -4.07
N GLU A 38 -5.12 -8.35 -3.65
CA GLU A 38 -3.92 -8.17 -4.46
C GLU A 38 -3.11 -9.48 -4.59
N ALA A 39 -3.06 -10.33 -3.56
CA ALA A 39 -2.47 -11.66 -3.65
C ALA A 39 -3.17 -12.52 -4.71
N ARG A 40 -4.51 -12.52 -4.73
CA ARG A 40 -5.31 -13.26 -5.71
C ARG A 40 -5.15 -12.70 -7.12
N LYS A 41 -5.11 -11.38 -7.29
CA LYS A 41 -4.82 -10.76 -8.60
C LYS A 41 -3.44 -11.17 -9.11
N TRP A 42 -2.42 -11.13 -8.25
CA TRP A 42 -1.08 -11.58 -8.62
C TRP A 42 -1.10 -13.04 -9.07
N LEU A 43 -1.78 -13.92 -8.31
CA LEU A 43 -1.96 -15.32 -8.69
C LEU A 43 -2.63 -15.47 -10.06
N GLN A 44 -3.69 -14.73 -10.37
CA GLN A 44 -4.32 -14.79 -11.70
C GLN A 44 -3.33 -14.53 -12.85
N THR A 45 -2.29 -13.72 -12.63
CA THR A 45 -1.22 -13.49 -13.63
C THR A 45 -0.18 -14.60 -13.71
N GLN A 46 -0.04 -15.40 -12.66
CA GLN A 46 0.93 -16.51 -12.55
C GLN A 46 0.30 -17.88 -12.81
N GLY A 47 -1.00 -17.93 -13.10
CA GLY A 47 -1.73 -19.16 -13.35
C GLY A 47 -1.14 -19.97 -14.53
N PRO A 48 -1.21 -21.31 -14.47
CA PRO A 48 -0.84 -22.17 -15.61
C PRO A 48 -1.50 -21.75 -16.93
N ALA A 49 -0.73 -21.81 -18.02
CA ALA A 49 -1.25 -21.55 -19.36
C ALA A 49 -2.40 -22.51 -19.70
N GLY A 50 -3.55 -21.95 -20.12
CA GLY A 50 -4.74 -22.74 -20.49
C GLY A 50 -5.80 -22.90 -19.41
N ILE A 51 -5.61 -22.32 -18.22
CA ILE A 51 -6.71 -22.21 -17.23
C ILE A 51 -7.78 -21.26 -17.76
N LEU A 52 -9.01 -21.78 -17.87
CA LEU A 52 -10.18 -21.01 -18.30
C LEU A 52 -10.74 -20.11 -17.18
N ASP A 53 -10.59 -20.54 -15.92
CA ASP A 53 -11.08 -19.82 -14.75
C ASP A 53 -9.92 -19.50 -13.78
N THR A 54 -9.23 -18.40 -14.05
CA THR A 54 -8.09 -17.93 -13.27
C THR A 54 -8.51 -17.43 -11.88
N ASP A 55 -9.75 -16.98 -11.71
CA ASP A 55 -10.28 -16.52 -10.43
C ASP A 55 -10.48 -17.69 -9.47
N ARG A 56 -11.13 -18.76 -9.93
CA ARG A 56 -11.26 -19.98 -9.12
C ARG A 56 -9.90 -20.55 -8.71
N TRP A 57 -8.97 -20.64 -9.66
CA TRP A 57 -7.62 -21.13 -9.37
C TRP A 57 -6.91 -20.26 -8.32
N ALA A 58 -7.02 -18.93 -8.41
CA ALA A 58 -6.40 -18.03 -7.44
C ALA A 58 -7.02 -18.16 -6.04
N ARG A 59 -8.32 -18.41 -5.93
CA ARG A 59 -8.99 -18.67 -4.64
C ARG A 59 -8.55 -20.00 -4.02
N GLU A 60 -8.34 -21.03 -4.84
CA GLU A 60 -7.83 -22.33 -4.38
C GLU A 60 -6.34 -22.25 -3.97
N ALA A 61 -5.55 -21.43 -4.67
CA ALA A 61 -4.14 -21.18 -4.35
C ALA A 61 -3.94 -20.22 -3.15
N PHE A 62 -4.94 -19.39 -2.84
CA PHE A 62 -4.95 -18.49 -1.68
C PHE A 62 -6.27 -18.62 -0.89
N PRO A 63 -6.44 -19.74 -0.17
CA PRO A 63 -7.68 -20.06 0.53
C PRO A 63 -7.88 -19.19 1.77
N ASP A 64 -9.14 -18.86 2.05
CA ASP A 64 -9.54 -18.10 3.24
C ASP A 64 -9.53 -18.97 4.51
N GLU A 65 -9.88 -20.25 4.35
CA GLU A 65 -9.92 -21.31 5.37
C GLU A 65 -8.66 -22.17 5.34
N GLU A 66 -8.42 -22.90 6.43
CA GLU A 66 -7.23 -23.74 6.58
C GLU A 66 -7.21 -24.84 5.51
N PRO A 67 -6.16 -24.90 4.66
CA PRO A 67 -6.06 -25.93 3.65
C PRO A 67 -5.54 -27.25 4.24
N ASP A 68 -5.91 -28.37 3.62
CA ASP A 68 -5.43 -29.72 3.95
C ASP A 68 -4.01 -30.02 3.43
N TRP A 69 -3.19 -28.99 3.23
CA TRP A 69 -1.85 -29.15 2.67
C TRP A 69 -0.97 -29.93 3.63
N THR A 70 -0.40 -31.04 3.15
CA THR A 70 0.54 -31.85 3.91
C THR A 70 1.94 -31.24 3.82
N PRO A 71 2.48 -30.58 4.88
CA PRO A 71 3.72 -29.79 4.75
C PRO A 71 4.96 -30.63 4.44
N ASN A 72 4.89 -31.94 4.67
CA ASN A 72 5.98 -32.88 4.39
C ASN A 72 5.91 -33.49 2.99
N SER A 73 4.81 -33.30 2.25
CA SER A 73 4.72 -33.75 0.85
C SER A 73 5.35 -32.73 -0.09
N GLU A 74 5.78 -33.17 -1.26
CA GLU A 74 6.29 -32.27 -2.30
C GLU A 74 5.21 -31.30 -2.78
N ASP A 75 3.98 -31.78 -3.01
CA ASP A 75 2.85 -30.96 -3.42
C ASP A 75 2.44 -29.94 -2.35
N GLY A 76 2.38 -30.36 -1.08
CA GLY A 76 2.06 -29.46 0.03
C GLY A 76 3.09 -28.37 0.24
N ARG A 77 4.39 -28.67 0.08
CA ARG A 77 5.47 -27.67 0.11
C ARG A 77 5.34 -26.66 -1.03
N ALA A 78 5.10 -27.13 -2.26
CA ALA A 78 4.93 -26.26 -3.41
C ALA A 78 3.71 -25.33 -3.28
N ARG A 79 2.60 -25.84 -2.71
CA ARG A 79 1.41 -25.03 -2.41
C ARG A 79 1.69 -23.99 -1.34
N LEU A 80 2.37 -24.37 -0.25
CA LEU A 80 2.74 -23.45 0.82
C LEU A 80 3.69 -22.35 0.32
N GLU A 81 4.69 -22.69 -0.48
CA GLU A 81 5.62 -21.72 -1.06
C GLU A 81 4.90 -20.73 -1.99
N ARG A 82 3.99 -21.23 -2.84
CA ARG A 82 3.14 -20.37 -3.69
C ARG A 82 2.28 -19.43 -2.83
N TYR A 83 1.67 -19.95 -1.77
CA TYR A 83 0.87 -19.15 -0.85
C TYR A 83 1.69 -18.06 -0.18
N GLN A 84 2.88 -18.41 0.32
CA GLN A 84 3.81 -17.48 0.96
C GLN A 84 4.24 -16.37 0.00
N LEU A 85 4.57 -16.72 -1.25
CA LEU A 85 4.94 -15.75 -2.26
C LEU A 85 3.77 -14.83 -2.62
N ALA A 86 2.57 -15.38 -2.83
CA ALA A 86 1.37 -14.60 -3.09
C ALA A 86 1.03 -13.66 -1.92
N PHE A 87 1.24 -14.10 -0.67
CA PHE A 87 1.08 -13.28 0.52
C PHE A 87 2.01 -12.07 0.48
N LEU A 88 3.31 -12.27 0.22
CA LEU A 88 4.28 -11.17 0.17
C LEU A 88 3.96 -10.18 -0.96
N GLN A 89 3.54 -10.68 -2.12
CA GLN A 89 3.10 -9.82 -3.23
C GLN A 89 1.82 -9.05 -2.89
N GLY A 90 0.86 -9.72 -2.24
CA GLY A 90 -0.36 -9.10 -1.73
C GLY A 90 -0.07 -8.02 -0.69
N VAL A 91 0.88 -8.26 0.22
CA VAL A 91 1.33 -7.25 1.19
C VAL A 91 2.00 -6.08 0.47
N ARG A 92 2.92 -6.34 -0.46
CA ARG A 92 3.62 -5.30 -1.22
C ARG A 92 2.67 -4.40 -2.01
N ALA A 93 1.62 -4.98 -2.60
CA ALA A 93 0.62 -4.25 -3.36
C ALA A 93 -0.49 -3.63 -2.49
N GLY A 94 -0.97 -4.37 -1.49
CA GLY A 94 -2.12 -4.00 -0.63
C GLY A 94 -1.77 -3.13 0.58
N ALA A 95 -0.51 -3.10 1.01
CA ALA A 95 -0.01 -2.16 2.01
C ALA A 95 0.20 -0.75 1.45
N LYS A 96 0.05 -0.55 0.13
CA LYS A 96 -0.05 0.80 -0.44
C LYS A 96 -1.30 1.46 0.13
N LYS A 97 -1.11 2.53 0.91
CA LYS A 97 -2.22 3.31 1.47
C LYS A 97 -3.16 3.74 0.34
N PRO A 98 -4.49 3.58 0.47
CA PRO A 98 -5.40 4.08 -0.53
C PRO A 98 -5.26 5.59 -0.62
N THR A 99 -5.12 6.13 -1.83
CA THR A 99 -5.05 7.58 -2.04
C THR A 99 -6.39 8.22 -1.69
N ASN A 100 -6.42 9.05 -0.65
CA ASN A 100 -7.58 9.84 -0.26
C ASN A 100 -7.30 11.34 -0.49
N MET A 101 -7.46 11.76 -1.75
CA MET A 101 -7.26 13.17 -2.14
C MET A 101 -8.29 14.12 -1.52
N ALA A 102 -9.48 13.62 -1.15
CA ALA A 102 -10.48 14.44 -0.46
C ALA A 102 -9.93 14.94 0.89
N LYS A 103 -9.30 14.05 1.67
CA LYS A 103 -8.65 14.44 2.93
C LYS A 103 -7.48 15.41 2.74
N ILE A 104 -6.69 15.24 1.68
CA ILE A 104 -5.62 16.20 1.34
C ILE A 104 -6.20 17.58 1.02
N SER A 105 -7.30 17.63 0.26
CA SER A 105 -7.94 18.89 -0.16
C SER A 105 -8.58 19.69 0.98
N GLU A 106 -8.82 19.03 2.13
CA GLU A 106 -9.35 19.66 3.35
C GLU A 106 -8.24 20.37 4.17
N VAL A 107 -6.96 20.17 3.85
CA VAL A 107 -5.83 20.71 4.62
C VAL A 107 -5.51 22.13 4.16
N PHE A 108 -6.08 23.14 4.82
CA PHE A 108 -5.77 24.55 4.56
C PHE A 108 -4.83 25.13 5.60
N GLN A 109 -3.97 26.05 5.16
CA GLN A 109 -3.10 26.79 6.06
C GLN A 109 -3.93 27.59 7.07
N LYS A 110 -3.63 27.48 8.36
CA LYS A 110 -4.32 28.28 9.38
C LYS A 110 -3.85 29.75 9.36
N PRO A 111 -4.67 30.72 9.82
CA PRO A 111 -4.30 32.14 9.80
C PRO A 111 -3.00 32.48 10.56
N ASP A 112 -2.71 31.73 11.61
CA ASP A 112 -1.56 31.87 12.52
C ASP A 112 -0.41 30.90 12.18
N GLU A 113 -0.59 30.02 11.20
CA GLU A 113 0.40 29.02 10.82
C GLU A 113 1.40 29.58 9.81
N SER A 114 2.69 29.39 10.09
CA SER A 114 3.75 29.79 9.16
C SER A 114 3.75 28.97 7.86
N PRO A 115 4.25 29.48 6.74
CA PRO A 115 4.33 28.71 5.49
C PRO A 115 5.10 27.38 5.63
N ALA A 116 6.20 27.37 6.41
CA ALA A 116 6.99 26.16 6.63
C ALA A 116 6.21 25.14 7.46
N ALA A 117 5.53 25.58 8.52
CA ALA A 117 4.68 24.70 9.33
C ALA A 117 3.54 24.09 8.50
N PHE A 118 2.91 24.91 7.63
CA PHE A 118 1.87 24.42 6.74
C PHE A 118 2.39 23.37 5.73
N TYR A 119 3.59 23.57 5.18
CA TYR A 119 4.21 22.59 4.29
C TYR A 119 4.43 21.25 5.00
N GLU A 120 4.92 21.27 6.24
CA GLU A 120 5.06 20.05 7.05
C GLU A 120 3.73 19.36 7.31
N THR A 121 2.70 20.11 7.71
CA THR A 121 1.33 19.59 7.89
C THR A 121 0.81 18.92 6.60
N LEU A 122 1.08 19.52 5.44
CA LEU A 122 0.69 18.98 4.15
C LEU A 122 1.46 17.70 3.80
N CYS A 123 2.79 17.69 4.00
CA CYS A 123 3.62 16.50 3.84
C CYS A 123 3.16 15.35 4.75
N GLU A 124 2.82 15.64 6.00
CA GLU A 124 2.25 14.66 6.92
C GLU A 124 0.91 14.12 6.40
N ALA A 125 0.01 14.98 5.93
CA ALA A 125 -1.23 14.55 5.31
C ALA A 125 -0.99 13.63 4.10
N TYR A 126 -0.03 13.94 3.22
CA TYR A 126 0.35 13.06 2.11
C TYR A 126 0.89 11.70 2.59
N ARG A 127 1.74 11.68 3.62
CA ARG A 127 2.23 10.43 4.23
C ARG A 127 1.09 9.61 4.85
N ILE A 128 0.06 10.25 5.41
CA ILE A 128 -1.06 9.57 6.08
C ILE A 128 -2.09 9.06 5.06
N TYR A 129 -2.49 9.89 4.11
CA TYR A 129 -3.66 9.66 3.26
C TYR A 129 -3.31 9.23 1.84
N THR A 130 -2.03 9.11 1.49
CA THR A 130 -1.62 8.68 0.15
C THR A 130 -0.43 7.72 0.22
N PRO A 131 -0.16 6.94 -0.83
CA PRO A 131 1.05 6.14 -0.93
C PRO A 131 2.28 6.95 -1.38
N PHE A 132 2.13 8.26 -1.64
CA PHE A 132 3.21 9.09 -2.15
C PHE A 132 4.15 9.53 -1.02
N ASN A 133 5.44 9.34 -1.20
CA ASN A 133 6.44 9.90 -0.30
C ASN A 133 6.65 11.38 -0.69
N PRO A 134 6.37 12.33 0.21
CA PRO A 134 6.55 13.74 -0.10
C PRO A 134 8.01 14.15 -0.32
N GLU A 135 8.98 13.35 0.12
CA GLU A 135 10.41 13.64 -0.08
C GLU A 135 10.92 13.21 -1.46
N ASP A 136 10.15 12.40 -2.20
CA ASP A 136 10.54 11.96 -3.54
C ASP A 136 10.38 13.12 -4.54
N PRO A 137 11.41 13.44 -5.36
CA PRO A 137 11.34 14.53 -6.33
C PRO A 137 10.18 14.41 -7.32
N GLU A 138 9.78 13.19 -7.68
CA GLU A 138 8.66 12.92 -8.60
C GLU A 138 7.30 13.35 -8.02
N ASN A 139 7.16 13.36 -6.69
CA ASN A 139 5.91 13.72 -6.00
C ASN A 139 5.82 15.22 -5.65
N GLN A 140 6.95 15.93 -5.68
CA GLN A 140 7.05 17.34 -5.27
C GLN A 140 6.14 18.27 -6.07
N THR A 141 5.94 18.02 -7.36
CA THR A 141 5.08 18.85 -8.22
C THR A 141 3.64 18.92 -7.69
N MET A 142 3.08 17.76 -7.30
CA MET A 142 1.72 17.69 -6.78
C MET A 142 1.59 18.38 -5.41
N ILE A 143 2.58 18.22 -4.54
CA ILE A 143 2.60 18.81 -3.19
C ILE A 143 2.72 20.33 -3.28
N ASN A 144 3.58 20.83 -4.18
CA ASN A 144 3.74 22.25 -4.44
C ASN A 144 2.44 22.87 -5.00
N ALA A 145 1.75 22.16 -5.90
CA ALA A 145 0.45 22.60 -6.39
C ALA A 145 -0.59 22.68 -5.26
N ALA A 146 -0.65 21.67 -4.38
CA ALA A 146 -1.53 21.68 -3.20
C ALA A 146 -1.17 22.82 -2.23
N PHE A 147 0.12 23.04 -1.97
CA PHE A 147 0.61 24.13 -1.12
C PHE A 147 0.15 25.50 -1.65
N VAL A 148 0.30 25.77 -2.95
CA VAL A 148 -0.16 27.02 -3.57
C VAL A 148 -1.69 27.13 -3.59
N GLY A 149 -2.39 26.01 -3.75
CA GLY A 149 -3.86 25.97 -3.76
C GLY A 149 -4.47 26.26 -2.38
N GLN A 150 -3.87 25.69 -1.34
CA GLN A 150 -4.41 25.60 0.02
C GLN A 150 -3.77 26.59 1.02
N ALA A 151 -2.75 27.35 0.60
CA ALA A 151 -2.17 28.43 1.41
C ALA A 151 -3.12 29.63 1.59
N GLN A 152 -2.84 30.45 2.60
CA GLN A 152 -3.59 31.68 2.85
C GLN A 152 -3.50 32.67 1.67
N PRO A 153 -4.53 33.50 1.41
CA PRO A 153 -4.59 34.36 0.22
C PRO A 153 -3.38 35.29 0.05
N TYR A 154 -2.81 35.79 1.14
CA TYR A 154 -1.65 36.68 1.09
C TYR A 154 -0.37 35.95 0.63
N ILE A 155 -0.21 34.67 1.02
CA ILE A 155 0.90 33.82 0.58
C ILE A 155 0.73 33.45 -0.87
N ARG A 156 -0.49 33.06 -1.29
CA ARG A 156 -0.80 32.77 -2.71
C ARG A 156 -0.44 33.94 -3.62
N ARG A 157 -0.74 35.18 -3.19
CA ARG A 157 -0.37 36.41 -3.92
C ARG A 157 1.14 36.63 -3.99
N LYS A 158 1.91 36.24 -2.97
CA LYS A 158 3.38 36.33 -2.98
C LYS A 158 3.98 35.25 -3.88
N LEU A 159 3.49 34.01 -3.79
CA LEU A 159 3.98 32.88 -4.60
C LEU A 159 3.71 33.07 -6.09
N LYS A 160 2.55 33.60 -6.48
CA LYS A 160 2.23 33.92 -7.89
C LYS A 160 3.13 35.00 -8.51
N LYS A 161 3.85 35.78 -7.69
CA LYS A 161 4.81 36.81 -8.17
C LYS A 161 6.23 36.26 -8.32
N LEU A 162 6.50 35.05 -7.83
CA LEU A 162 7.77 34.37 -8.04
C LEU A 162 7.67 33.58 -9.35
N GLU A 163 8.55 33.85 -10.30
CA GLU A 163 8.64 33.08 -11.54
C GLU A 163 8.99 31.61 -11.20
N GLY A 164 8.20 30.65 -11.69
CA GLY A 164 8.41 29.21 -11.46
C GLY A 164 7.28 28.45 -10.73
N PHE A 165 6.25 29.14 -10.22
CA PHE A 165 5.06 28.51 -9.57
C PHE A 165 3.77 28.62 -10.39
N SER A 166 3.88 29.08 -11.64
CA SER A 166 2.78 29.11 -12.59
C SER A 166 2.60 27.73 -13.22
N GLY A 167 1.64 26.97 -12.66
CA GLY A 167 0.84 25.94 -13.33
C GLY A 167 1.56 24.92 -14.20
#